data_AF-A0A173TZ66-F1
#
_entry.id   AF-A0A173TZ66-F1
#
_cell.length_a   1.000
_cell.length_b   1.000
_cell.length_c   1.000
_cell.angle_alpha   90.00
_cell.angle_beta   90.00
_cell.angle_gamma   90.00
#
_symmetry.space_group_name_H-M   'P 1'
#
loop_
_entity.id
_entity.type
_entity.pdbx_description
1 polymer ?
#
loop_
_entity_poly.entity_id
_entity_poly.type
_entity_poly.pdbx_seq_one_letter_code
_entity_poly.pdbx_strand_id
1 'polypeptide(L)' 'MIWGRWKDYIANGNGGNIELKSLDFEYIQKNFRYSILEIYKSTTDDDAILERESWWKELLMTRQFGYNKN' A
#
# COMPACT_ATOMS: atom_id res chain seq x y z
N MET A 1 9.11 -0.49 8.26
CA MET A 1 8.79 -1.85 8.79
C MET A 1 7.31 -2.14 8.63
N ILE A 2 6.94 -3.34 8.16
CA ILE A 2 5.54 -3.73 7.84
C ILE A 2 4.58 -3.59 9.03
N TRP A 3 5.05 -3.90 10.24
CA TRP A 3 4.26 -3.79 11.47
C TRP A 3 3.72 -2.37 11.72
N GLY A 4 4.54 -1.35 11.45
CA GLY A 4 4.10 0.05 11.58
C GLY A 4 2.93 0.34 10.64
N ARG A 5 3.09 -0.04 9.37
CA ARG A 5 2.08 0.19 8.34
C ARG A 5 0.76 -0.54 8.64
N TRP A 6 0.81 -1.75 9.18
CA TRP A 6 -0.39 -2.47 9.60
C TRP A 6 -1.08 -1.82 10.80
N LYS A 7 -0.33 -1.33 11.79
CA LYS A 7 -0.91 -0.56 12.90
C LYS A 7 -1.63 0.70 12.39
N ASP A 8 -1.04 1.39 11.40
CA ASP A 8 -1.67 2.58 10.82
C ASP A 8 -2.99 2.24 10.10
N TYR A 9 -3.01 1.17 9.30
CA TYR A 9 -4.24 0.72 8.64
C TYR A 9 -5.32 0.28 9.63
N ILE A 10 -4.96 -0.35 10.75
CA ILE A 10 -5.92 -0.69 11.82
C ILE A 10 -6.49 0.57 12.48
N ALA A 11 -5.66 1.59 12.67
CA ALA A 11 -6.05 2.83 13.34
C ALA A 11 -6.92 3.75 12.46
N ASN A 12 -6.65 3.84 11.15
CA ASN A 12 -7.29 4.84 10.28
C ASN A 12 -7.74 4.33 8.90
N GLY A 13 -7.42 3.09 8.53
CA GLY A 13 -7.78 2.46 7.25
C GLY A 13 -7.06 2.97 6.01
N ASN A 14 -6.44 4.14 6.04
CA ASN A 14 -5.78 4.73 4.86
C ASN A 14 -4.25 4.64 4.91
N GLY A 15 -3.65 4.45 6.09
CA GLY A 15 -2.20 4.35 6.25
C GLY A 15 -1.43 5.57 5.72
N GLY A 16 -2.08 6.74 5.64
CA GLY A 16 -1.52 7.95 5.06
C GLY A 16 -1.68 8.10 3.55
N ASN A 17 -2.21 7.11 2.83
CA ASN A 17 -2.46 7.20 1.39
C ASN A 17 -3.52 8.27 1.10
N ILE A 18 -3.18 9.21 0.21
CA ILE A 18 -4.01 10.39 -0.10
C ILE A 18 -5.37 9.99 -0.70
N GLU A 19 -5.40 9.03 -1.61
CA GLU A 19 -6.64 8.56 -2.24
C GLU A 19 -7.49 7.72 -1.31
N LEU A 20 -6.88 6.95 -0.40
CA LEU A 20 -7.65 6.21 0.59
C LEU A 20 -8.25 7.12 1.67
N LYS A 21 -7.70 8.32 1.89
CA LYS A 21 -8.27 9.30 2.83
C LYS A 21 -9.62 9.85 2.37
N SER A 22 -9.95 9.80 1.08
CA SER A 22 -11.27 10.21 0.60
C SER A 22 -12.34 9.12 0.81
N LEU A 23 -11.96 7.94 1.31
CA LEU A 23 -12.86 6.85 1.62
C LEU A 23 -13.10 6.77 3.13
N ASP A 24 -14.33 6.44 3.51
CA ASP A 24 -14.67 6.22 4.91
C ASP A 24 -14.01 4.96 5.47
N PHE A 25 -13.62 5.00 6.74
CA PHE A 25 -12.98 3.87 7.41
C PHE A 25 -13.81 2.58 7.34
N GLU A 26 -15.13 2.70 7.55
CA GLU A 26 -16.05 1.56 7.49
C GLU A 26 -16.14 0.97 6.06
N TYR A 27 -16.09 1.82 5.03
CA TYR A 27 -16.05 1.37 3.64
C TYR A 27 -14.77 0.57 3.37
N ILE A 28 -13.63 1.05 3.87
CA ILE A 28 -12.36 0.35 3.71
C ILE A 28 -12.42 -1.02 4.41
N GLN A 29 -12.89 -1.07 5.65
CA GLN A 29 -12.99 -2.33 6.42
C GLN A 29 -13.86 -3.38 5.71
N LYS A 30 -14.98 -2.96 5.11
CA LYS A 30 -15.90 -3.87 4.42
C LYS A 30 -15.33 -4.37 3.09
N ASN A 31 -14.75 -3.47 2.30
CA ASN A 31 -14.45 -3.74 0.89
C ASN A 31 -13.00 -4.12 0.59
N PHE A 32 -12.04 -3.84 1.49
CA PHE A 32 -10.62 -4.04 1.21
C PHE A 32 -10.08 -5.28 1.91
N ARG A 33 -9.10 -5.92 1.28
CA ARG A 33 -8.30 -7.02 1.83
C ARG A 33 -6.83 -6.72 1.55
N TYR A 34 -5.97 -7.09 2.49
CA TYR A 34 -4.54 -6.83 2.40
C TYR A 34 -3.81 -8.16 2.28
N SER A 35 -2.84 -8.21 1.38
CA SER A 35 -1.91 -9.32 1.23
C SER A 35 -0.49 -8.77 1.06
N ILE A 36 0.50 -9.58 1.38
CA ILE A 36 1.89 -9.27 1.11
C ILE A 36 2.23 -9.82 -0.27
N LEU A 37 2.72 -8.95 -1.16
CA LEU A 37 3.19 -9.35 -2.48
C LEU A 37 4.62 -9.89 -2.41
N GLU A 38 5.52 -9.15 -1.76
CA GLU A 38 6.95 -9.48 -1.63
C GLU A 38 7.50 -9.01 -0.28
N ILE A 39 8.56 -9.69 0.20
CA ILE A 39 9.27 -9.37 1.44
C ILE A 39 10.75 -9.21 1.13
N TYR A 40 11.35 -8.13 1.65
CA TYR A 40 12.76 -7.83 1.54
C TYR A 40 13.41 -7.70 2.92
N LYS A 41 14.73 -7.90 2.98
CA LYS A 41 15.51 -7.62 4.19
C LYS A 41 15.63 -6.11 4.38
N SER A 42 15.82 -5.66 5.62
CA SER A 42 16.05 -4.24 5.93
C SER A 42 17.38 -3.70 5.40
N THR A 43 18.25 -4.57 4.91
CA THR A 43 19.54 -4.24 4.29
C THR A 43 19.46 -4.19 2.77
N THR A 44 18.30 -4.45 2.18
CA THR A 44 18.10 -4.30 0.74
C THR A 44 18.14 -2.81 0.40
N ASP A 45 18.78 -2.49 -0.72
CA ASP A 45 18.91 -1.12 -1.22
C ASP A 45 17.54 -0.49 -1.55
N ASP A 46 17.35 0.77 -1.16
CA ASP A 46 16.08 1.48 -1.32
C ASP A 46 15.67 1.62 -2.80
N ASP A 47 16.62 1.79 -3.72
CA ASP A 47 16.32 1.92 -5.15
C ASP A 47 15.73 0.62 -5.69
N ALA A 48 16.24 -0.53 -5.24
CA ALA A 48 15.69 -1.83 -5.60
C ALA A 48 14.27 -2.01 -5.05
N ILE A 49 13.98 -1.50 -3.86
CA ILE A 49 12.61 -1.52 -3.30
C ILE A 49 11.66 -0.65 -4.12
N LEU A 50 12.09 0.55 -4.50
CA LEU A 50 11.31 1.50 -5.29
C LEU A 50 11.01 0.97 -6.70
N GLU A 51 11.99 0.32 -7.33
CA GLU A 51 11.82 -0.32 -8.64
C GLU A 51 10.76 -1.43 -8.54
N ARG A 52 10.85 -2.29 -7.52
CA ARG A 52 9.89 -3.38 -7.32
C ARG A 52 8.49 -2.90 -6.98
N GLU A 53 8.37 -1.85 -6.16
CA GLU A 53 7.08 -1.19 -5.91
C GLU A 53 6.47 -0.65 -7.21
N SER A 54 7.29 0.00 -8.05
CA SER A 54 6.86 0.52 -9.35
C SER A 54 6.44 -0.60 -10.30
N TRP A 55 7.17 -1.72 -10.31
CA TRP A 55 6.82 -2.88 -11.11
C TRP A 55 5.45 -3.45 -10.74
N TRP A 56 5.14 -3.60 -9.44
CA TRP A 56 3.81 -4.04 -9.00
C TRP A 56 2.71 -3.04 -9.36
N LYS A 57 3.01 -1.73 -9.30
CA LYS A 57 2.04 -0.70 -9.68
C LYS A 57 1.62 -0.80 -11.14
N GLU A 58 2.58 -1.04 -12.03
CA GLU A 58 2.36 -1.24 -13.45
C GLU A 58 1.64 -2.56 -13.72
N LEU A 59 2.15 -3.68 -13.18
CA LEU A 59 1.58 -5.01 -13.42
C LEU A 59 0.12 -5.12 -13.01
N LEU A 60 -0.23 -4.54 -11.84
CA LEU A 60 -1.58 -4.55 -11.30
C LEU A 60 -2.40 -3.33 -11.75
N MET A 61 -1.84 -2.47 -12.61
CA MET A 61 -2.47 -1.25 -13.13
C MET A 61 -3.03 -0.31 -12.04
N THR A 62 -2.42 -0.32 -10.86
CA THR A 62 -2.94 0.40 -9.67
C THR A 62 -2.85 1.92 -9.79
N ARG A 63 -2.10 2.44 -10.77
CA ARG A 63 -2.07 3.86 -11.11
C ARG A 63 -3.29 4.33 -11.89
N GLN A 64 -3.84 3.45 -12.74
CA GLN A 64 -4.99 3.77 -13.58
C GLN A 64 -6.31 3.36 -12.92
N PHE A 65 -6.33 2.18 -12.29
CA PHE A 65 -7.56 1.57 -11.76
C PHE A 65 -7.53 1.35 -10.24
N GLY A 66 -6.47 1.79 -9.57
CA GLY A 66 -6.30 1.67 -8.13
C GLY A 66 -6.12 3.02 -7.44
N TYR A 67 -5.62 2.95 -6.22
CA TYR A 67 -5.47 4.09 -5.30
C TYR A 67 -4.02 4.60 -5.19
N ASN A 68 -3.16 4.28 -6.16
CA ASN A 68 -1.75 4.69 -6.16
C ASN A 68 -1.54 5.88 -7.11
N LYS A 69 -1.29 7.09 -6.57
CA LYS A 69 -1.07 8.33 -7.35
C LYS A 69 0.35 8.91 -7.23
N ASN A 70 1.34 8.06 -6.99
CA ASN A 70 2.75 8.43 -6.95
C ASN A 70 3.60 7.72 -8.00
#